data_AF-A0A2A2DD53-F1
#
_entry.id   AF-A0A2A2DD53-F1
#
_cell.length_a   1.000
_cell.length_b   1.000
_cell.length_c   1.000
_cell.angle_alpha   90.00
_cell.angle_beta   90.00
_cell.angle_gamma   90.00
#
_symmetry.space_group_name_H-M   'P 1'
#
loop_
_entity.id
_entity.type
_entity.pdbx_description
1 polymer ?
#
loop_
_entity_poly.entity_id
_entity_poly.type
_entity_poly.pdbx_seq_one_letter_code
_entity_poly.pdbx_strand_id
1 'polypeptide(L)'
;LDARRDEHRATGARLERARAAAPVGPALELYDEAGRAHRAAAAAERAARERLPDAHRDATGERLAALEHGLREDLGSLSAARRAEQRAAALAAERAGLDRDALADEDTLADAADWLAGWETLRAAHERRVEDAREAATRAARLEGEIAPARRRLEAARERDRLAGAVGTAEAGLLNARERAARARERWLDLKERRLLGIAAELAAGLGPGEPCKVCGATEHPAPARAAAGHVDRAEEERALDAAQKADTAREHAEGELRALRDALERAAAEAGPDTAEALAALLDTTRRAFAEAREAGGDAHAAREALERAEREHDLRVEARQAAQLRITARTAHREHLDAELRALEEELALARGGEETVARRAALLERELAALGAALDAVRTAATAADDLEKAAARLDDTALRAGFDNPSLAAEALLPAGAQRELQDRLDRWRSEAAGAAAELADPGVAAAAALPPADPAASLRPRSRRSW
;
A
#
# COMPACT_ATOMS: atom_id res chain seq x y z
N LEU A 1 -73.34 81.41 -59.64
CA LEU A 1 -73.57 80.19 -58.82
C LEU A 1 -73.67 78.93 -59.68
N ASP A 2 -74.31 78.97 -60.86
CA ASP A 2 -74.40 77.80 -61.75
C ASP A 2 -73.06 77.26 -62.27
N ALA A 3 -72.06 78.12 -62.53
CA ALA A 3 -70.75 77.70 -63.03
C ALA A 3 -69.92 76.83 -62.07
N ARG A 4 -70.29 76.75 -60.78
CA ARG A 4 -69.59 75.94 -59.75
C ARG A 4 -70.38 74.72 -59.28
N ARG A 5 -71.57 74.47 -59.85
CA ARG A 5 -72.50 73.40 -59.43
C ARG A 5 -71.90 72.01 -59.57
N ASP A 6 -71.02 71.80 -60.53
CA ASP A 6 -70.35 70.52 -60.75
C ASP A 6 -69.20 70.30 -59.76
N GLU A 7 -68.47 71.35 -59.38
CA GLU A 7 -67.45 71.30 -58.33
C GLU A 7 -68.05 71.01 -56.94
N HIS A 8 -69.23 71.59 -56.66
CA HIS A 8 -69.99 71.31 -55.43
C HIS A 8 -70.49 69.86 -55.38
N ARG A 9 -71.04 69.35 -56.48
CA ARG A 9 -71.45 67.94 -56.58
C ARG A 9 -70.25 67.01 -56.42
N ALA A 10 -69.10 67.33 -57.01
CA ALA A 10 -67.87 66.56 -56.85
C ALA A 10 -67.35 66.57 -55.40
N THR A 11 -67.39 67.73 -54.72
CA THR A 11 -66.97 67.87 -53.32
C THR A 11 -67.91 67.13 -52.37
N GLY A 12 -69.23 67.22 -52.59
CA GLY A 12 -70.24 66.46 -51.86
C GLY A 12 -70.10 64.95 -52.06
N ALA A 13 -69.93 64.50 -53.30
CA ALA A 13 -69.70 63.08 -53.61
C ALA A 13 -68.38 62.56 -53.02
N ARG A 14 -67.34 63.40 -52.90
CA ARG A 14 -66.07 63.05 -52.25
C ARG A 14 -66.21 62.93 -50.74
N LEU A 15 -66.96 63.82 -50.08
CA LEU A 15 -67.21 63.74 -48.65
C LEU A 15 -68.10 62.55 -48.28
N GLU A 16 -69.15 62.28 -49.06
CA GLU A 16 -70.01 61.12 -48.85
C GLU A 16 -69.24 59.80 -49.06
N ARG A 17 -68.38 59.71 -50.08
CA ARG A 17 -67.45 58.58 -50.23
C ARG A 17 -66.49 58.46 -49.04
N ALA A 18 -65.96 59.57 -48.52
CA ALA A 18 -65.06 59.52 -47.36
C ALA A 18 -65.76 59.12 -46.06
N ARG A 19 -67.03 59.51 -45.87
CA ARG A 19 -67.86 59.05 -44.75
C ARG A 19 -68.21 57.58 -44.86
N ALA A 20 -68.54 57.12 -46.06
CA ALA A 20 -68.77 55.71 -46.34
C ALA A 20 -67.51 54.88 -46.05
N ALA A 21 -66.31 55.40 -46.35
CA ALA A 21 -65.03 54.73 -46.07
C ALA A 21 -64.63 54.73 -44.58
N ALA A 22 -65.17 55.61 -43.73
CA ALA A 22 -64.72 55.78 -42.35
C ALA A 22 -64.77 54.49 -41.49
N PRO A 23 -65.82 53.63 -41.57
CA PRO A 23 -65.85 52.34 -40.85
C PRO A 23 -64.80 51.33 -41.33
N VAL A 24 -64.23 51.51 -42.53
CA VAL A 24 -63.20 50.64 -43.11
C VAL A 24 -61.81 50.93 -42.50
N GLY A 25 -61.58 52.13 -41.97
CA GLY A 25 -60.28 52.53 -41.38
C GLY A 25 -59.73 51.58 -40.31
N PRO A 26 -60.49 51.26 -39.24
CA PRO A 26 -60.04 50.30 -38.23
C PRO A 26 -59.82 48.87 -38.76
N ALA A 27 -60.57 48.45 -39.78
CA ALA A 27 -60.37 47.14 -40.41
C ALA A 27 -59.08 47.11 -41.26
N LEU A 28 -58.73 48.23 -41.89
CA LEU A 28 -57.48 48.41 -42.63
C LEU A 28 -56.27 48.42 -41.68
N GLU A 29 -56.36 49.12 -40.56
CA GLU A 29 -55.31 49.12 -39.53
C GLU A 29 -55.04 47.71 -38.97
N LEU A 30 -56.11 46.94 -38.71
CA LEU A 30 -56.03 45.55 -38.27
C LEU A 30 -55.37 44.65 -39.34
N TYR A 31 -55.71 44.83 -40.62
CA TYR A 31 -55.08 44.12 -41.73
C TYR A 31 -53.59 44.46 -41.86
N ASP A 32 -53.23 45.74 -41.76
CA ASP A 32 -51.83 46.18 -41.81
C ASP A 32 -51.01 45.67 -40.62
N GLU A 33 -51.60 45.64 -39.42
CA GLU A 33 -50.98 45.07 -38.23
C GLU A 33 -50.80 43.56 -38.36
N ALA A 34 -51.83 42.82 -38.78
CA ALA A 34 -51.73 41.39 -39.07
C ALA A 34 -50.70 41.11 -40.18
N GLY A 35 -50.60 41.97 -41.19
CA GLY A 35 -49.60 41.88 -42.26
C GLY A 35 -48.17 42.10 -41.77
N ARG A 36 -47.95 43.06 -40.86
CA ARG A 36 -46.66 43.24 -40.18
C ARG A 36 -46.31 42.04 -39.30
N ALA A 37 -47.27 41.55 -38.52
CA ALA A 37 -47.11 40.38 -37.66
C ALA A 37 -46.77 39.11 -38.48
N HIS A 38 -47.48 38.86 -39.58
CA HIS A 38 -47.21 37.76 -40.49
C HIS A 38 -45.81 37.86 -41.12
N ARG A 39 -45.39 39.04 -41.62
CA ARG A 39 -44.03 39.22 -42.16
C ARG A 39 -42.95 38.98 -41.12
N ALA A 40 -43.15 39.45 -39.88
CA ALA A 40 -42.22 39.24 -38.79
C ALA A 40 -42.15 37.75 -38.39
N ALA A 41 -43.30 37.08 -38.27
CA ALA A 41 -43.38 35.65 -37.95
C ALA A 41 -42.74 34.78 -39.06
N ALA A 42 -42.99 35.10 -40.33
CA ALA A 42 -42.37 34.39 -41.46
C ALA A 42 -40.85 34.62 -41.53
N ALA A 43 -40.37 35.81 -41.16
CA ALA A 43 -38.92 36.07 -41.05
C ALA A 43 -38.29 35.31 -39.88
N ALA A 44 -38.98 35.25 -38.73
CA ALA A 44 -38.55 34.48 -37.58
C ALA A 44 -38.53 32.96 -37.87
N GLU A 45 -39.54 32.44 -38.59
CA GLU A 45 -39.56 31.05 -39.05
C GLU A 45 -38.37 30.74 -39.95
N ARG A 46 -38.10 31.57 -40.96
CA ARG A 46 -36.93 31.41 -41.84
C ARG A 46 -35.62 31.39 -41.04
N ALA A 47 -35.42 32.35 -40.14
CA ALA A 47 -34.23 32.43 -39.30
C ALA A 47 -34.08 31.23 -38.34
N ALA A 48 -35.19 30.69 -37.81
CA ALA A 48 -35.17 29.50 -36.97
C ALA A 48 -34.82 28.25 -37.79
N ARG A 49 -35.36 28.13 -39.00
CA ARG A 49 -35.04 27.03 -39.95
C ARG A 49 -33.60 27.05 -40.40
N GLU A 50 -32.98 28.22 -40.60
CA GLU A 50 -31.56 28.33 -40.96
C GLU A 50 -30.61 27.67 -39.94
N ARG A 51 -31.02 27.61 -38.66
CA ARG A 51 -30.26 26.96 -37.58
C ARG A 51 -30.41 25.43 -37.57
N LEU A 52 -31.35 24.89 -38.33
CA LEU A 52 -31.50 23.45 -38.52
C LEU A 52 -30.49 22.92 -39.56
N PRO A 53 -30.13 21.63 -39.50
CA PRO A 53 -29.40 20.97 -40.57
C PRO A 53 -30.09 21.14 -41.93
N ASP A 54 -29.31 21.23 -43.01
CA ASP A 54 -29.81 21.48 -44.37
C ASP A 54 -30.97 20.56 -44.76
N ALA A 55 -30.89 19.28 -44.40
CA ALA A 55 -31.90 18.26 -44.70
C ALA A 55 -33.28 18.51 -44.05
N HIS A 56 -33.38 19.43 -43.07
CA HIS A 56 -34.59 19.69 -42.31
C HIS A 56 -35.12 21.12 -42.48
N ARG A 57 -34.40 21.99 -43.20
CA ARG A 57 -34.80 23.39 -43.39
C ARG A 57 -36.16 23.53 -44.08
N ASP A 58 -36.43 22.68 -45.06
CA ASP A 58 -37.66 22.68 -45.85
C ASP A 58 -38.71 21.66 -45.34
N ALA A 59 -38.47 21.04 -44.18
CA ALA A 59 -39.38 20.05 -43.64
C ALA A 59 -40.71 20.67 -43.19
N THR A 60 -41.81 19.91 -43.29
CA THR A 60 -43.11 20.33 -42.78
C THR A 60 -43.10 20.41 -41.24
N GLY A 61 -44.01 21.20 -40.66
CA GLY A 61 -44.13 21.29 -39.20
C GLY A 61 -44.38 19.93 -38.52
N GLU A 62 -45.18 19.07 -39.14
CA GLU A 62 -45.42 17.69 -38.66
C GLU A 62 -44.14 16.85 -38.66
N ARG A 63 -43.33 16.95 -39.73
CA ARG A 63 -42.05 16.25 -39.83
C ARG A 63 -41.06 16.75 -38.78
N LEU A 64 -41.00 18.06 -38.53
CA LEU A 64 -40.17 18.63 -37.47
C LEU A 64 -40.62 18.16 -36.08
N ALA A 65 -41.93 18.05 -35.82
CA ALA A 65 -42.47 17.57 -34.56
C ALA A 65 -42.15 16.07 -34.33
N ALA A 66 -42.23 15.25 -35.39
CA ALA A 66 -41.84 13.85 -35.32
C ALA A 66 -40.34 13.69 -35.03
N LEU A 67 -39.47 14.50 -35.66
CA LEU A 67 -38.04 14.52 -35.37
C LEU A 67 -37.74 14.95 -33.93
N GLU A 68 -38.41 16.01 -33.46
CA GLU A 68 -38.29 16.50 -32.09
C GLU A 68 -38.70 15.44 -31.05
N HIS A 69 -39.77 14.68 -31.33
CA HIS A 69 -40.20 13.57 -30.48
C HIS A 69 -39.16 12.44 -30.45
N GLY A 70 -38.68 11.99 -31.62
CA GLY A 70 -37.64 10.94 -31.71
C GLY A 70 -36.36 11.32 -30.97
N LEU A 71 -35.88 12.56 -31.08
CA LEU A 71 -34.69 13.00 -30.35
C LEU A 71 -34.90 13.05 -28.83
N ARG A 72 -36.12 13.33 -28.35
CA ARG A 72 -36.43 13.23 -26.91
C ARG A 72 -36.41 11.78 -26.43
N GLU A 73 -36.92 10.85 -27.22
CA GLU A 73 -36.85 9.42 -26.92
C GLU A 73 -35.40 8.94 -26.88
N ASP A 74 -34.59 9.32 -27.88
CA ASP A 74 -33.15 9.04 -27.92
C ASP A 74 -32.44 9.61 -26.69
N LEU A 75 -32.69 10.88 -26.34
CA LEU A 75 -32.10 11.52 -25.16
C LEU A 75 -32.52 10.82 -23.85
N GLY A 76 -33.78 10.38 -23.75
CA GLY A 76 -34.28 9.58 -22.63
C GLY A 76 -33.56 8.24 -22.49
N SER A 77 -33.26 7.59 -23.63
CA SER A 77 -32.53 6.32 -23.67
C SER A 77 -31.06 6.46 -23.20
N LEU A 78 -30.42 7.62 -23.42
CA LEU A 78 -29.04 7.88 -22.97
C LEU A 78 -28.86 7.91 -21.45
N SER A 79 -29.94 8.07 -20.67
CA SER A 79 -29.86 8.00 -19.21
C SER A 79 -29.39 6.63 -18.71
N ALA A 80 -29.78 5.54 -19.39
CA ALA A 80 -29.31 4.20 -19.12
C ALA A 80 -27.83 4.04 -19.51
N ALA A 81 -27.45 4.59 -20.67
CA ALA A 81 -26.07 4.56 -21.14
C ALA A 81 -25.11 5.34 -20.22
N ARG A 82 -25.53 6.45 -19.61
CA ARG A 82 -24.72 7.16 -18.60
C ARG A 82 -24.44 6.29 -17.36
N ARG A 83 -25.43 5.51 -16.91
CA ARG A 83 -25.23 4.56 -15.79
C ARG A 83 -24.30 3.42 -16.20
N ALA A 84 -24.41 2.93 -17.43
CA ALA A 84 -23.49 1.93 -17.99
C ALA A 84 -22.05 2.47 -18.07
N GLU A 85 -21.81 3.73 -18.45
CA GLU A 85 -20.48 4.36 -18.45
C GLU A 85 -19.86 4.40 -17.05
N GLN A 86 -20.65 4.79 -16.03
CA GLN A 86 -20.20 4.82 -14.65
C GLN A 86 -19.88 3.40 -14.13
N ARG A 87 -20.71 2.41 -14.49
CA ARG A 87 -20.47 1.01 -14.14
C ARG A 87 -19.21 0.47 -14.81
N ALA A 88 -18.99 0.75 -16.09
CA ALA A 88 -17.78 0.35 -16.81
C ALA A 88 -16.52 0.96 -16.17
N ALA A 89 -16.55 2.25 -15.81
CA ALA A 89 -15.43 2.88 -15.10
C ALA A 89 -15.15 2.24 -13.73
N ALA A 90 -16.21 1.87 -12.99
CA ALA A 90 -16.06 1.17 -11.70
C ALA A 90 -15.46 -0.23 -11.86
N LEU A 91 -15.94 -1.01 -12.85
CA LEU A 91 -15.41 -2.35 -13.15
C LEU A 91 -13.95 -2.30 -13.62
N ALA A 92 -13.58 -1.30 -14.43
CA ALA A 92 -12.20 -1.09 -14.86
C ALA A 92 -11.27 -0.77 -13.67
N ALA A 93 -11.74 0.03 -12.70
CA ALA A 93 -11.00 0.31 -11.48
C ALA A 93 -10.85 -0.94 -10.59
N GLU A 94 -11.90 -1.75 -10.46
CA GLU A 94 -11.87 -3.02 -9.74
C GLU A 94 -10.87 -4.00 -10.38
N ARG A 95 -10.93 -4.16 -11.71
CA ARG A 95 -10.00 -4.97 -12.49
C ARG A 95 -8.54 -4.53 -12.29
N ALA A 96 -8.27 -3.23 -12.32
CA ALA A 96 -6.94 -2.69 -12.06
C ALA A 96 -6.46 -2.96 -10.62
N GLY A 97 -7.39 -3.07 -9.66
CA GLY A 97 -7.10 -3.53 -8.30
C GLY A 97 -6.68 -5.00 -8.27
N LEU A 98 -7.42 -5.88 -8.95
CA LEU A 98 -7.08 -7.30 -9.05
C LEU A 98 -5.74 -7.53 -9.75
N ASP A 99 -5.41 -6.73 -10.76
CA ASP A 99 -4.12 -6.80 -11.45
C ASP A 99 -2.96 -6.53 -10.48
N ARG A 100 -3.08 -5.50 -9.61
CA ARG A 100 -2.06 -5.19 -8.59
C ARG A 100 -1.95 -6.28 -7.55
N ASP A 101 -3.08 -6.79 -7.09
CA ASP A 101 -3.12 -7.87 -6.11
C ASP A 101 -2.54 -9.18 -6.66
N ALA A 102 -2.78 -9.48 -7.94
CA ALA A 102 -2.23 -10.65 -8.61
C ALA A 102 -0.70 -10.58 -8.71
N LEU A 103 -0.15 -9.40 -9.06
CA LEU A 103 1.30 -9.18 -9.06
C LEU A 103 1.90 -9.40 -7.66
N ALA A 104 1.26 -8.91 -6.61
CA ALA A 104 1.73 -9.13 -5.23
C ALA A 104 1.70 -10.62 -4.81
N ASP A 105 0.69 -11.38 -5.27
CA ASP A 105 0.68 -12.83 -5.06
C ASP A 105 1.75 -13.56 -5.88
N GLU A 106 2.01 -13.12 -7.11
CA GLU A 106 3.08 -13.67 -7.96
C GLU A 106 4.45 -13.44 -7.34
N ASP A 107 4.71 -12.24 -6.80
CA ASP A 107 5.92 -11.93 -6.02
C ASP A 107 6.03 -12.85 -4.80
N THR A 108 4.94 -13.02 -4.04
CA THR A 108 4.90 -13.95 -2.88
C THR A 108 5.18 -15.40 -3.30
N LEU A 109 4.64 -15.83 -4.44
CA LEU A 109 4.84 -17.16 -4.99
C LEU A 109 6.30 -17.37 -5.42
N ALA A 110 6.90 -16.38 -6.08
CA ALA A 110 8.31 -16.40 -6.48
C ALA A 110 9.25 -16.45 -5.27
N ASP A 111 9.06 -15.57 -4.29
CA ASP A 111 9.86 -15.53 -3.05
C ASP A 111 9.78 -16.84 -2.27
N ALA A 112 8.59 -17.42 -2.16
CA ALA A 112 8.40 -18.71 -1.51
C ALA A 112 9.06 -19.85 -2.29
N ALA A 113 8.95 -19.85 -3.63
CA ALA A 113 9.56 -20.87 -4.48
C ALA A 113 11.09 -20.85 -4.41
N ASP A 114 11.70 -19.65 -4.47
CA ASP A 114 13.15 -19.46 -4.43
C ASP A 114 13.72 -19.93 -3.08
N TRP A 115 13.06 -19.60 -1.97
CA TRP A 115 13.46 -20.08 -0.65
C TRP A 115 13.33 -21.60 -0.53
N LEU A 116 12.19 -22.16 -0.96
CA LEU A 116 11.92 -23.60 -0.90
C LEU A 116 12.87 -24.41 -1.79
N ALA A 117 13.39 -23.85 -2.88
CA ALA A 117 14.41 -24.50 -3.70
C ALA A 117 15.70 -24.81 -2.92
N GLY A 118 16.04 -23.98 -1.92
CA GLY A 118 17.19 -24.17 -1.03
C GLY A 118 16.92 -25.03 0.20
N TRP A 119 15.66 -25.40 0.46
CA TRP A 119 15.23 -26.01 1.72
C TRP A 119 15.98 -27.29 2.09
N GLU A 120 16.07 -28.25 1.17
CA GLU A 120 16.71 -29.55 1.44
C GLU A 120 18.19 -29.39 1.82
N THR A 121 18.88 -28.42 1.22
CA THR A 121 20.28 -28.12 1.55
C THR A 121 20.40 -27.50 2.94
N LEU A 122 19.52 -26.56 3.27
CA LEU A 122 19.47 -25.91 4.58
C LEU A 122 19.15 -26.93 5.69
N ARG A 123 18.14 -27.77 5.46
CA ARG A 123 17.73 -28.84 6.38
C ARG A 123 18.87 -29.82 6.63
N ALA A 124 19.51 -30.33 5.59
CA ALA A 124 20.63 -31.27 5.73
C ALA A 124 21.81 -30.66 6.49
N ALA A 125 22.08 -29.36 6.32
CA ALA A 125 23.12 -28.66 7.09
C ALA A 125 22.77 -28.56 8.58
N HIS A 126 21.51 -28.28 8.93
CA HIS A 126 21.03 -28.25 10.31
C HIS A 126 21.02 -29.65 10.96
N GLU A 127 20.55 -30.67 10.25
CA GLU A 127 20.57 -32.06 10.71
C GLU A 127 22.00 -32.54 10.97
N ARG A 128 22.94 -32.22 10.06
CA ARG A 128 24.36 -32.53 10.24
C ARG A 128 24.95 -31.85 11.47
N ARG A 129 24.68 -30.55 11.67
CA ARG A 129 25.12 -29.82 12.86
C ARG A 129 24.59 -30.44 14.16
N VAL A 130 23.34 -30.92 14.17
CA VAL A 130 22.76 -31.63 15.33
C VAL A 130 23.49 -32.94 15.58
N GLU A 131 23.79 -33.71 14.54
CA GLU A 131 24.50 -34.98 14.67
C GLU A 131 25.94 -34.78 15.14
N ASP A 132 26.68 -33.85 14.52
CA ASP A 132 28.05 -33.51 14.89
C ASP A 132 28.15 -33.11 16.38
N ALA A 133 27.20 -32.30 16.87
CA ALA A 133 27.15 -31.91 18.27
C ALA A 133 26.81 -33.09 19.22
N ARG A 134 25.94 -34.03 18.80
CA ARG A 134 25.62 -35.25 19.57
C ARG A 134 26.80 -36.21 19.64
N GLU A 135 27.49 -36.41 18.52
CA GLU A 135 28.71 -37.21 18.47
C GLU A 135 29.81 -36.61 19.35
N ALA A 136 29.98 -35.28 19.30
CA ALA A 136 30.91 -34.56 20.16
C ALA A 136 30.58 -34.70 21.66
N ALA A 137 29.30 -34.56 22.03
CA ALA A 137 28.86 -34.77 23.41
C ALA A 137 29.14 -36.20 23.91
N THR A 138 28.87 -37.21 23.07
CA THR A 138 29.17 -38.61 23.37
C THR A 138 30.68 -38.84 23.56
N ARG A 139 31.49 -38.24 22.68
CA ARG A 139 32.96 -38.29 22.77
C ARG A 139 33.47 -37.61 24.03
N ALA A 140 32.90 -36.48 24.42
CA ALA A 140 33.25 -35.76 25.64
C ALA A 140 32.97 -36.61 26.88
N ALA A 141 31.79 -37.24 26.97
CA ALA A 141 31.44 -38.13 28.08
C ALA A 141 32.40 -39.33 28.20
N ARG A 142 32.79 -39.94 27.07
CA ARG A 142 33.79 -41.02 27.07
C ARG A 142 35.14 -40.53 27.59
N LEU A 143 35.64 -39.42 27.08
CA LEU A 143 36.95 -38.86 27.47
C LEU A 143 36.97 -38.40 28.93
N GLU A 144 35.87 -37.85 29.44
CA GLU A 144 35.73 -37.50 30.86
C GLU A 144 35.94 -38.72 31.77
N GLY A 145 35.36 -39.86 31.39
CA GLY A 145 35.55 -41.14 32.08
C GLY A 145 37.00 -41.65 32.07
N GLU A 146 37.81 -41.26 31.08
CA GLU A 146 39.22 -41.67 30.94
C GLU A 146 40.19 -40.79 31.74
N ILE A 147 39.80 -39.54 32.08
CA ILE A 147 40.68 -38.58 32.79
C ILE A 147 41.06 -39.07 34.19
N ALA A 148 40.10 -39.56 34.98
CA ALA A 148 40.37 -39.97 36.36
C ALA A 148 41.27 -41.23 36.43
N PRO A 149 41.03 -42.30 35.63
CA PRO A 149 41.95 -43.43 35.50
C PRO A 149 43.35 -43.01 35.04
N ALA A 150 43.46 -42.17 33.99
CA ALA A 150 44.76 -41.71 33.50
C ALA A 150 45.53 -40.92 34.56
N ARG A 151 44.84 -40.09 35.35
CA ARG A 151 45.43 -39.37 36.48
C ARG A 151 45.95 -40.31 37.57
N ARG A 152 45.16 -41.32 37.97
CA ARG A 152 45.60 -42.31 38.97
C ARG A 152 46.84 -43.07 38.52
N ARG A 153 46.87 -43.51 37.25
CA ARG A 153 48.04 -44.18 36.67
C ARG A 153 49.28 -43.29 36.68
N LEU A 154 49.14 -42.00 36.35
CA LEU A 154 50.25 -41.04 36.41
C LEU A 154 50.77 -40.84 37.84
N GLU A 155 49.87 -40.68 38.82
CA GLU A 155 50.23 -40.54 40.23
C GLU A 155 50.95 -41.80 40.74
N ALA A 156 50.46 -43.00 40.37
CA ALA A 156 51.11 -44.26 40.68
C ALA A 156 52.49 -44.43 40.01
N ALA A 157 52.66 -43.98 38.75
CA ALA A 157 53.95 -44.04 38.06
C ALA A 157 54.99 -43.13 38.72
N ARG A 158 54.60 -41.92 39.11
CA ARG A 158 55.48 -41.00 39.86
C ARG A 158 55.87 -41.57 41.22
N GLU A 159 54.93 -42.22 41.89
CA GLU A 159 55.18 -42.89 43.17
C GLU A 159 56.11 -44.09 43.01
N ARG A 160 55.91 -44.92 41.97
CA ARG A 160 56.82 -46.01 41.59
C ARG A 160 58.24 -45.49 41.39
N ASP A 161 58.41 -44.42 40.61
CA ASP A 161 59.74 -43.89 40.29
C ASP A 161 60.42 -43.32 41.55
N ARG A 162 59.67 -42.66 42.44
CA ARG A 162 60.15 -42.20 43.75
C ARG A 162 60.55 -43.36 44.66
N LEU A 163 59.72 -44.40 44.74
CA LEU A 163 59.96 -45.59 45.56
C LEU A 163 61.14 -46.40 45.03
N ALA A 164 61.36 -46.48 43.72
CA ALA A 164 62.53 -47.13 43.13
C ALA A 164 63.83 -46.46 43.58
N GLY A 165 63.87 -45.12 43.60
CA GLY A 165 65.00 -44.37 44.16
C GLY A 165 65.20 -44.60 45.67
N ALA A 166 64.10 -44.68 46.43
CA ALA A 166 64.14 -44.95 47.86
C ALA A 166 64.62 -46.38 48.17
N VAL A 167 64.20 -47.38 47.38
CA VAL A 167 64.68 -48.77 47.47
C VAL A 167 66.19 -48.81 47.22
N GLY A 168 66.69 -48.16 46.17
CA GLY A 168 68.14 -48.09 45.91
C GLY A 168 68.93 -47.47 47.06
N THR A 169 68.37 -46.44 47.71
CA THR A 169 68.98 -45.81 48.91
C THR A 169 68.95 -46.75 50.12
N ALA A 170 67.82 -47.44 50.36
CA ALA A 170 67.65 -48.37 51.46
C ALA A 170 68.52 -49.63 51.30
N GLU A 171 68.73 -50.12 50.07
CA GLU A 171 69.65 -51.21 49.76
C GLU A 171 71.09 -50.84 50.13
N ALA A 172 71.54 -49.64 49.75
CA ALA A 172 72.84 -49.12 50.17
C ALA A 172 72.94 -48.93 51.69
N GLY A 173 71.86 -48.47 52.34
CA GLY A 173 71.77 -48.35 53.79
C GLY A 173 71.88 -49.69 54.51
N LEU A 174 71.16 -50.71 54.05
CA LEU A 174 71.19 -52.06 54.59
C LEU A 174 72.56 -52.71 54.40
N LEU A 175 73.21 -52.54 53.24
CA LEU A 175 74.57 -53.03 53.01
C LEU A 175 75.54 -52.44 54.05
N ASN A 176 75.52 -51.12 54.23
CA ASN A 176 76.34 -50.44 55.23
C ASN A 176 76.03 -50.91 56.67
N ALA A 177 74.75 -51.13 57.00
CA ALA A 177 74.35 -51.63 58.31
C ALA A 177 74.83 -53.08 58.56
N ARG A 178 74.77 -53.95 57.54
CA ARG A 178 75.31 -55.32 57.57
C ARG A 178 76.81 -55.31 57.79
N GLU A 179 77.56 -54.47 57.09
CA GLU A 179 79.01 -54.34 57.28
C GLU A 179 79.36 -53.86 58.69
N ARG A 180 78.65 -52.85 59.21
CA ARG A 180 78.86 -52.37 60.59
C ARG A 180 78.54 -53.44 61.63
N ALA A 181 77.44 -54.16 61.47
CA ALA A 181 77.03 -55.26 62.34
C ALA A 181 78.08 -56.38 62.32
N ALA A 182 78.55 -56.79 61.14
CA ALA A 182 79.60 -57.80 60.99
C ALA A 182 80.90 -57.36 61.68
N ARG A 183 81.38 -56.13 61.42
CA ARG A 183 82.58 -55.59 62.07
C ARG A 183 82.43 -55.46 63.60
N ALA A 184 81.25 -55.08 64.10
CA ALA A 184 81.00 -54.98 65.54
C ALA A 184 80.95 -56.36 66.20
N ARG A 185 80.34 -57.35 65.52
CA ARG A 185 80.30 -58.75 65.95
C ARG A 185 81.70 -59.36 66.00
N GLU A 186 82.50 -59.14 64.95
CA GLU A 186 83.89 -59.59 64.86
C GLU A 186 84.73 -59.00 66.00
N ARG A 187 84.66 -57.69 66.22
CA ARG A 187 85.35 -57.03 67.35
C ARG A 187 84.93 -57.60 68.71
N TRP A 188 83.63 -57.83 68.93
CA TRP A 188 83.16 -58.42 70.17
C TRP A 188 83.68 -59.86 70.35
N LEU A 189 83.63 -60.69 69.31
CA LEU A 189 84.15 -62.06 69.37
C LEU A 189 85.65 -62.10 69.65
N ASP A 190 86.43 -61.23 68.99
CA ASP A 190 87.87 -61.08 69.22
C ASP A 190 88.18 -60.60 70.65
N LEU A 191 87.45 -59.60 71.17
CA LEU A 191 87.60 -59.16 72.56
C LEU A 191 87.20 -60.25 73.57
N LYS A 192 86.14 -61.00 73.28
CA LYS A 192 85.69 -62.14 74.10
C LYS A 192 86.73 -63.25 74.11
N GLU A 193 87.31 -63.60 72.97
CA GLU A 193 88.38 -64.58 72.85
C GLU A 193 89.62 -64.14 73.64
N ARG A 194 90.06 -62.89 73.46
CA ARG A 194 91.18 -62.31 74.22
C ARG A 194 90.95 -62.30 75.73
N ARG A 195 89.73 -62.00 76.19
CA ARG A 195 89.36 -62.08 77.61
C ARG A 195 89.37 -63.52 78.13
N LEU A 196 88.82 -64.48 77.37
CA LEU A 196 88.84 -65.90 77.74
C LEU A 196 90.28 -66.44 77.87
N LEU A 197 91.18 -66.05 76.98
CA LEU A 197 92.61 -66.37 77.08
C LEU A 197 93.26 -65.72 78.31
N GLY A 198 92.78 -64.53 78.71
CA GLY A 198 93.23 -63.78 79.90
C GLY A 198 92.50 -64.10 81.20
N ILE A 199 91.53 -65.02 81.23
CA ILE A 199 90.60 -65.20 82.35
C ILE A 199 91.29 -65.62 83.66
N ALA A 200 92.38 -66.38 83.54
CA ALA A 200 93.17 -66.78 84.71
C ALA A 200 93.77 -65.57 85.43
N ALA A 201 94.19 -64.54 84.69
CA ALA A 201 94.71 -63.30 85.25
C ALA A 201 93.60 -62.44 85.87
N GLU A 202 92.42 -62.38 85.24
CA GLU A 202 91.24 -61.68 85.78
C GLU A 202 90.80 -62.29 87.12
N LEU A 203 90.71 -63.62 87.19
CA LEU A 203 90.36 -64.36 88.41
C LEU A 203 91.43 -64.21 89.50
N ALA A 204 92.71 -64.21 89.12
CA ALA A 204 93.83 -64.03 90.05
C ALA A 204 93.87 -62.61 90.65
N ALA A 205 93.49 -61.57 89.88
CA ALA A 205 93.42 -60.19 90.36
C ALA A 205 92.37 -59.99 91.48
N GLY A 206 91.36 -60.88 91.56
CA GLY A 206 90.36 -60.88 92.61
C GLY A 206 90.72 -61.71 93.86
N LEU A 207 91.91 -62.31 93.93
CA LEU A 207 92.33 -63.11 95.10
C LEU A 207 92.78 -62.21 96.26
N GLY A 208 91.99 -62.19 97.34
CA GLY A 208 92.36 -61.57 98.61
C GLY A 208 93.17 -62.51 99.52
N PRO A 209 94.08 -62.00 100.37
CA PRO A 209 94.80 -62.83 101.34
C PRO A 209 93.85 -63.60 102.26
N GLY A 210 93.96 -64.94 102.28
CA GLY A 210 93.14 -65.82 103.12
C GLY A 210 91.74 -66.15 102.58
N GLU A 211 91.33 -65.60 101.45
CA GLU A 211 90.06 -65.95 100.81
C GLU A 211 90.21 -67.19 99.93
N PRO A 212 89.26 -68.15 99.97
CA PRO A 212 89.31 -69.33 99.12
C PRO A 212 89.09 -68.96 97.65
N CYS A 213 89.99 -69.42 96.78
CA CYS A 213 89.89 -69.24 95.33
C CYS A 213 88.56 -69.81 94.80
N LYS A 214 87.86 -69.05 93.96
CA LYS A 214 86.54 -69.43 93.40
C LYS A 214 86.58 -70.62 92.44
N VAL A 215 87.77 -71.03 91.97
CA VAL A 215 87.93 -72.16 91.03
C VAL A 215 88.36 -73.43 91.75
N CYS A 216 89.42 -73.39 92.57
CA CYS A 216 90.00 -74.57 93.21
C CYS A 216 89.80 -74.65 94.73
N GLY A 217 89.30 -73.58 95.38
CA GLY A 217 89.03 -73.54 96.82
C GLY A 217 90.24 -73.31 97.74
N ALA A 218 91.46 -73.21 97.23
CA ALA A 218 92.66 -72.98 98.04
C ALA A 218 92.77 -71.52 98.53
N THR A 219 93.31 -71.32 99.74
CA THR A 219 93.55 -69.99 100.36
C THR A 219 94.94 -69.42 100.10
N GLU A 220 95.83 -70.19 99.47
CA GLU A 220 97.18 -69.78 99.04
C GLU A 220 97.41 -70.16 97.57
N HIS A 221 97.87 -69.20 96.75
CA HIS A 221 98.15 -69.40 95.33
C HIS A 221 99.59 -68.95 95.01
N PRO A 222 100.56 -69.87 94.87
CA PRO A 222 101.98 -69.54 94.89
C PRO A 222 102.50 -68.81 93.62
N ALA A 223 101.75 -68.86 92.51
CA ALA A 223 102.04 -68.09 91.30
C ALA A 223 100.74 -67.64 90.63
N PRO A 224 100.08 -66.57 91.12
CA PRO A 224 98.88 -66.04 90.50
C PRO A 224 99.19 -65.54 89.08
N ALA A 225 98.32 -65.85 88.12
CA ALA A 225 98.47 -65.36 86.74
C ALA A 225 98.43 -63.82 86.71
N ARG A 226 99.31 -63.20 85.93
CA ARG A 226 99.38 -61.74 85.78
C ARG A 226 98.76 -61.31 84.45
N ALA A 227 98.09 -60.17 84.45
CA ALA A 227 97.57 -59.58 83.21
C ALA A 227 98.73 -59.25 82.27
N ALA A 228 98.65 -59.73 81.02
CA ALA A 228 99.58 -59.34 79.96
C ALA A 228 99.22 -57.94 79.43
N ALA A 229 100.17 -57.30 78.72
CA ALA A 229 99.87 -56.07 77.99
C ALA A 229 98.78 -56.33 76.94
N GLY A 230 97.69 -55.55 76.98
CA GLY A 230 96.51 -55.77 76.14
C GLY A 230 95.45 -56.72 76.73
N HIS A 231 95.47 -56.95 78.04
CA HIS A 231 94.38 -57.64 78.74
C HIS A 231 93.05 -56.91 78.56
N VAL A 232 92.02 -57.66 78.17
CA VAL A 232 90.64 -57.17 77.97
C VAL A 232 89.83 -57.48 79.21
N ASP A 233 89.21 -56.46 79.80
CA ASP A 233 88.36 -56.62 80.97
C ASP A 233 86.88 -56.93 80.61
N ARG A 234 86.09 -57.31 81.61
CA ARG A 234 84.66 -57.59 81.44
C ARG A 234 83.90 -56.38 80.86
N ALA A 235 84.24 -55.17 81.28
CA ALA A 235 83.52 -53.96 80.88
C ALA A 235 83.81 -53.60 79.41
N GLU A 236 85.01 -53.89 78.90
CA GLU A 236 85.38 -53.78 77.49
C GLU A 236 84.62 -54.78 76.61
N GLU A 237 84.51 -56.05 77.03
CA GLU A 237 83.69 -57.06 76.35
C GLU A 237 82.21 -56.62 76.31
N GLU A 238 81.65 -56.18 77.43
CA GLU A 238 80.25 -55.74 77.53
C GLU A 238 79.97 -54.51 76.65
N ARG A 239 80.86 -53.51 76.62
CA ARG A 239 80.74 -52.37 75.70
C ARG A 239 80.75 -52.81 74.23
N ALA A 240 81.57 -53.80 73.89
CA ALA A 240 81.62 -54.34 72.52
C ALA A 240 80.38 -55.18 72.19
N LEU A 241 79.84 -55.93 73.15
CA LEU A 241 78.57 -56.66 73.02
C LEU A 241 77.41 -55.68 72.79
N ASP A 242 77.31 -54.62 73.59
CA ASP A 242 76.31 -53.56 73.42
C ASP A 242 76.42 -52.90 72.05
N ALA A 243 77.64 -52.62 71.59
CA ALA A 243 77.88 -52.06 70.26
C ALA A 243 77.47 -53.04 69.13
N ALA A 244 77.72 -54.34 69.31
CA ALA A 244 77.30 -55.37 68.36
C ALA A 244 75.78 -55.54 68.33
N GLN A 245 75.12 -55.54 69.48
CA GLN A 245 73.65 -55.59 69.58
C GLN A 245 73.00 -54.36 68.94
N LYS A 246 73.50 -53.15 69.24
CA LYS A 246 73.02 -51.91 68.61
C LYS A 246 73.19 -51.93 67.09
N ALA A 247 74.33 -52.43 66.60
CA ALA A 247 74.57 -52.53 65.16
C ALA A 247 73.65 -53.57 64.49
N ASP A 248 73.34 -54.67 65.18
CA ASP A 248 72.40 -55.69 64.69
C ASP A 248 70.95 -55.18 64.67
N THR A 249 70.50 -54.48 65.72
CA THR A 249 69.19 -53.79 65.71
C THR A 249 69.09 -52.78 64.58
N ALA A 250 70.15 -52.00 64.31
CA ALA A 250 70.18 -51.08 63.18
C ALA A 250 70.12 -51.80 61.81
N ARG A 251 70.72 -52.98 61.70
CA ARG A 251 70.60 -53.86 60.51
C ARG A 251 69.16 -54.35 60.34
N GLU A 252 68.54 -54.87 61.40
CA GLU A 252 67.15 -55.36 61.35
C GLU A 252 66.16 -54.25 60.99
N HIS A 253 66.38 -53.05 61.53
CA HIS A 253 65.58 -51.87 61.18
C HIS A 253 65.70 -51.52 59.70
N ALA A 254 66.92 -51.40 59.17
CA ALA A 254 67.15 -51.13 57.75
C ALA A 254 66.57 -52.23 56.83
N GLU A 255 66.57 -53.48 57.30
CA GLU A 255 65.98 -54.60 56.57
C GLU A 255 64.44 -54.53 56.55
N GLY A 256 63.82 -54.14 57.67
CA GLY A 256 62.39 -53.88 57.75
C GLY A 256 61.95 -52.72 56.86
N GLU A 257 62.71 -51.62 56.86
CA GLU A 257 62.47 -50.46 55.97
C GLU A 257 62.54 -50.86 54.50
N LEU A 258 63.56 -51.63 54.10
CA LEU A 258 63.71 -52.09 52.72
C LEU A 258 62.53 -52.98 52.28
N ARG A 259 62.06 -53.90 53.15
CA ARG A 259 60.88 -54.73 52.84
C ARG A 259 59.64 -53.88 52.62
N ALA A 260 59.35 -52.95 53.54
CA ALA A 260 58.20 -52.06 53.43
C ALA A 260 58.24 -51.21 52.14
N LEU A 261 59.42 -50.71 51.76
CA LEU A 261 59.62 -49.95 50.53
C LEU A 261 59.43 -50.81 49.26
N ARG A 262 59.92 -52.06 49.26
CA ARG A 262 59.72 -52.99 48.15
C ARG A 262 58.25 -53.36 47.96
N ASP A 263 57.53 -53.63 49.05
CA ASP A 263 56.09 -53.92 48.99
C ASP A 263 55.30 -52.71 48.48
N ALA A 264 55.68 -51.50 48.88
CA ALA A 264 55.08 -50.27 48.36
C ALA A 264 55.39 -50.07 46.87
N LEU A 265 56.63 -50.34 46.44
CA LEU A 265 57.05 -50.24 45.04
C LEU A 265 56.25 -51.19 44.16
N GLU A 266 56.06 -52.44 44.60
CA GLU A 266 55.27 -53.43 43.86
C GLU A 266 53.82 -52.97 43.65
N ARG A 267 53.17 -52.46 44.69
CA ARG A 267 51.81 -51.90 44.59
C ARG A 267 51.74 -50.70 43.65
N ALA A 268 52.68 -49.76 43.76
CA ALA A 268 52.73 -48.60 42.88
C ALA A 268 53.00 -48.98 41.43
N ALA A 269 53.88 -49.96 41.18
CA ALA A 269 54.18 -50.48 39.85
C ALA A 269 52.96 -51.17 39.22
N ALA A 270 52.21 -51.95 39.99
CA ALA A 270 50.99 -52.61 39.52
C ALA A 270 49.91 -51.61 39.07
N GLU A 271 49.68 -50.55 39.84
CA GLU A 271 48.70 -49.50 39.51
C GLU A 271 49.16 -48.61 38.34
N ALA A 272 50.46 -48.31 38.25
CA ALA A 272 51.03 -47.51 37.15
C ALA A 272 50.94 -48.24 35.80
N GLY A 273 51.23 -49.53 35.81
CA GLY A 273 51.47 -50.33 34.61
C GLY A 273 52.86 -50.09 34.00
N PRO A 274 53.07 -50.51 32.75
CA PRO A 274 54.39 -50.53 32.11
C PRO A 274 54.88 -49.16 31.62
N ASP A 275 53.99 -48.18 31.48
CA ASP A 275 54.30 -46.88 30.90
C ASP A 275 55.16 -46.00 31.84
N THR A 276 55.91 -45.06 31.25
CA THR A 276 56.67 -44.06 32.01
C THR A 276 55.76 -42.94 32.52
N ALA A 277 56.20 -42.24 33.57
CA ALA A 277 55.46 -41.08 34.08
C ALA A 277 55.32 -39.97 33.01
N GLU A 278 56.32 -39.78 32.16
CA GLU A 278 56.27 -38.83 31.04
C GLU A 278 55.22 -39.22 30.00
N ALA A 279 55.16 -40.50 29.61
CA ALA A 279 54.19 -41.00 28.64
C ALA A 279 52.75 -40.86 29.17
N LEU A 280 52.53 -41.19 30.45
CA LEU A 280 51.23 -41.05 31.10
C LEU A 280 50.82 -39.58 31.26
N ALA A 281 51.78 -38.68 31.52
CA ALA A 281 51.52 -37.25 31.57
C ALA A 281 51.11 -36.70 30.20
N ALA A 282 51.81 -37.10 29.14
CA ALA A 282 51.47 -36.71 27.77
C ALA A 282 50.10 -37.26 27.33
N LEU A 283 49.78 -38.51 27.70
CA LEU A 283 48.46 -39.10 27.47
C LEU A 283 47.36 -38.30 28.18
N LEU A 284 47.52 -38.04 29.48
CA LEU A 284 46.54 -37.27 30.26
C LEU A 284 46.31 -35.87 29.68
N ASP A 285 47.37 -35.20 29.22
CA ASP A 285 47.26 -33.89 28.60
C ASP A 285 46.52 -33.96 27.25
N THR A 286 46.84 -34.95 26.41
CA THR A 286 46.14 -35.20 25.13
C THR A 286 44.66 -35.49 25.36
N THR A 287 44.33 -36.36 26.32
CA THR A 287 42.95 -36.67 26.70
C THR A 287 42.20 -35.44 27.20
N ARG A 288 42.85 -34.58 28.00
CA ARG A 288 42.25 -33.33 28.49
C ARG A 288 41.96 -32.32 27.37
N ARG A 289 42.88 -32.16 26.42
CA ARG A 289 42.67 -31.29 25.24
C ARG A 289 41.52 -31.81 24.39
N ALA A 290 41.53 -33.10 24.06
CA ALA A 290 40.46 -33.73 23.30
C ALA A 290 39.10 -33.65 24.01
N PHE A 291 39.08 -33.76 25.35
CA PHE A 291 37.87 -33.57 26.15
C PHE A 291 37.34 -32.13 26.05
N ALA A 292 38.22 -31.13 26.17
CA ALA A 292 37.82 -29.73 26.08
C ALA A 292 37.22 -29.41 24.70
N GLU A 293 37.87 -29.84 23.62
CA GLU A 293 37.38 -29.68 22.24
C GLU A 293 36.02 -30.36 22.03
N ALA A 294 35.89 -31.62 22.47
CA ALA A 294 34.64 -32.37 22.34
C ALA A 294 33.51 -31.76 23.18
N ARG A 295 33.82 -31.23 24.38
CA ARG A 295 32.85 -30.55 25.25
C ARG A 295 32.35 -29.26 24.63
N GLU A 296 33.24 -28.46 24.06
CA GLU A 296 32.87 -27.21 23.37
C GLU A 296 31.95 -27.51 22.19
N ALA A 297 32.34 -28.42 21.29
CA ALA A 297 31.53 -28.83 20.15
C ALA A 297 30.19 -29.46 20.58
N GLY A 298 30.17 -30.26 21.65
CA GLY A 298 28.95 -30.85 22.19
C GLY A 298 28.00 -29.83 22.83
N GLY A 299 28.51 -28.68 23.29
CA GLY A 299 27.71 -27.59 23.84
C GLY A 299 26.72 -26.99 22.84
N ASP A 300 26.96 -27.14 21.54
CA ASP A 300 26.13 -26.62 20.47
C ASP A 300 24.82 -27.41 20.25
N ALA A 301 24.67 -28.59 20.88
CA ALA A 301 23.59 -29.53 20.56
C ALA A 301 22.18 -28.94 20.74
N HIS A 302 21.97 -28.08 21.74
CA HIS A 302 20.67 -27.44 21.95
C HIS A 302 20.40 -26.35 20.92
N ALA A 303 21.36 -25.45 20.70
CA ALA A 303 21.24 -24.37 19.72
C ALA A 303 21.07 -24.90 18.28
N ALA A 304 21.74 -26.01 17.95
CA ALA A 304 21.58 -26.70 16.68
C ALA A 304 20.16 -27.25 16.48
N ARG A 305 19.56 -27.86 17.52
CA ARG A 305 18.17 -28.35 17.47
C ARG A 305 17.17 -27.21 17.32
N GLU A 306 17.31 -26.14 18.10
CA GLU A 306 16.43 -24.97 17.96
C GLU A 306 16.55 -24.32 16.59
N ALA A 307 17.74 -24.34 15.98
CA ALA A 307 17.94 -23.85 14.61
C ALA A 307 17.22 -24.72 13.59
N LEU A 308 17.29 -26.05 13.72
CA LEU A 308 16.54 -26.98 12.86
C LEU A 308 15.03 -26.76 13.00
N GLU A 309 14.50 -26.74 14.22
CA GLU A 309 13.07 -26.53 14.46
C GLU A 309 12.58 -25.17 13.95
N ARG A 310 13.39 -24.11 14.08
CA ARG A 310 13.06 -22.80 13.49
C ARG A 310 13.01 -22.85 11.97
N ALA A 311 13.96 -23.55 11.34
CA ALA A 311 14.01 -23.70 9.90
C ALA A 311 12.82 -24.54 9.37
N GLU A 312 12.43 -25.60 10.09
CA GLU A 312 11.24 -26.41 9.78
C GLU A 312 9.95 -25.61 9.90
N ARG A 313 9.78 -24.80 10.95
CA ARG A 313 8.62 -23.90 11.06
C ARG A 313 8.55 -22.88 9.92
N GLU A 314 9.69 -22.31 9.55
CA GLU A 314 9.75 -21.40 8.40
C GLU A 314 9.37 -22.11 7.11
N HIS A 315 9.84 -23.34 6.90
CA HIS A 315 9.45 -24.15 5.75
C HIS A 315 7.93 -24.33 5.67
N ASP A 316 7.28 -24.70 6.77
CA ASP A 316 5.83 -24.90 6.80
C ASP A 316 5.09 -23.61 6.46
N LEU A 317 5.51 -22.47 7.02
CA LEU A 317 4.96 -21.15 6.71
C LEU A 317 5.11 -20.78 5.23
N ARG A 318 6.27 -21.07 4.62
CA ARG A 318 6.50 -20.80 3.19
C ARG A 318 5.67 -21.70 2.29
N VAL A 319 5.49 -22.97 2.67
CA VAL A 319 4.62 -23.91 1.94
C VAL A 319 3.17 -23.43 1.98
N GLU A 320 2.67 -23.03 3.16
CA GLU A 320 1.32 -22.48 3.32
C GLU A 320 1.14 -21.18 2.52
N ALA A 321 2.11 -20.25 2.61
CA ALA A 321 2.08 -19.00 1.85
C ALA A 321 2.03 -19.25 0.33
N ARG A 322 2.83 -20.21 -0.17
CA ARG A 322 2.82 -20.63 -1.58
C ARG A 322 1.46 -21.17 -2.01
N GLN A 323 0.86 -22.08 -1.22
CA GLN A 323 -0.45 -22.65 -1.52
C GLN A 323 -1.55 -21.59 -1.51
N ALA A 324 -1.52 -20.70 -0.51
CA ALA A 324 -2.50 -19.61 -0.39
C ALA A 324 -2.38 -18.62 -1.56
N ALA A 325 -1.15 -18.23 -1.95
CA ALA A 325 -0.92 -17.38 -3.12
C ALA A 325 -1.44 -18.04 -4.41
N GLN A 326 -1.16 -19.33 -4.62
CA GLN A 326 -1.64 -20.06 -5.80
C GLN A 326 -3.17 -20.11 -5.89
N LEU A 327 -3.87 -20.31 -4.76
CA LEU A 327 -5.33 -20.30 -4.71
C LEU A 327 -5.89 -18.91 -5.01
N ARG A 328 -5.28 -17.85 -4.45
CA ARG A 328 -5.70 -16.47 -4.71
C ARG A 328 -5.46 -16.06 -6.16
N ILE A 329 -4.33 -16.44 -6.77
CA ILE A 329 -4.06 -16.21 -8.19
C ILE A 329 -5.15 -16.86 -9.04
N THR A 330 -5.47 -18.13 -8.81
CA THR A 330 -6.53 -18.83 -9.56
C THR A 330 -7.89 -18.13 -9.42
N ALA A 331 -8.27 -17.75 -8.19
CA ALA A 331 -9.54 -17.05 -7.94
C ALA A 331 -9.58 -15.67 -8.59
N ARG A 332 -8.49 -14.91 -8.51
CA ARG A 332 -8.37 -13.58 -9.11
C ARG A 332 -8.37 -13.64 -10.63
N THR A 333 -7.74 -14.64 -11.25
CA THR A 333 -7.81 -14.86 -12.70
C THR A 333 -9.25 -15.10 -13.15
N ALA A 334 -10.00 -15.98 -12.48
CA ALA A 334 -11.41 -16.20 -12.80
C ALA A 334 -12.26 -14.93 -12.61
N HIS A 335 -12.01 -14.14 -11.56
CA HIS A 335 -12.70 -12.88 -11.33
C HIS A 335 -12.38 -11.83 -12.41
N ARG A 336 -11.11 -11.72 -12.82
CA ARG A 336 -10.68 -10.85 -13.92
C ARG A 336 -11.36 -11.23 -15.23
N GLU A 337 -11.43 -12.52 -15.57
CA GLU A 337 -12.11 -12.99 -16.79
C GLU A 337 -13.61 -12.62 -16.79
N HIS A 338 -14.26 -12.70 -15.63
CA HIS A 338 -15.66 -12.29 -15.46
C HIS A 338 -15.83 -10.77 -15.65
N LEU A 339 -15.00 -9.95 -15.00
CA LEU A 339 -15.02 -8.49 -15.18
C LEU A 339 -14.70 -8.09 -16.63
N ASP A 340 -13.77 -8.77 -17.29
CA ASP A 340 -13.42 -8.53 -18.70
C ASP A 340 -14.57 -8.89 -19.65
N ALA A 341 -15.39 -9.89 -19.32
CA ALA A 341 -16.60 -10.21 -20.07
C ALA A 341 -17.68 -9.13 -19.86
N GLU A 342 -17.92 -8.69 -18.62
CA GLU A 342 -18.87 -7.61 -18.33
C GLU A 342 -18.47 -6.27 -18.98
N LEU A 343 -17.18 -5.91 -18.89
CA LEU A 343 -16.65 -4.69 -19.52
C LEU A 343 -16.85 -4.71 -21.02
N ARG A 344 -16.54 -5.83 -21.69
CA ARG A 344 -16.77 -5.97 -23.14
C ARG A 344 -18.24 -5.79 -23.51
N ALA A 345 -19.17 -6.41 -22.76
CA ALA A 345 -20.60 -6.25 -23.01
C ALA A 345 -21.07 -4.80 -22.83
N LEU A 346 -20.61 -4.12 -21.77
CA LEU A 346 -20.93 -2.71 -21.55
C LEU A 346 -20.29 -1.81 -22.62
N GLU A 347 -19.06 -2.08 -23.05
CA GLU A 347 -18.40 -1.33 -24.11
C GLU A 347 -19.13 -1.43 -25.45
N GLU A 348 -19.68 -2.61 -25.79
CA GLU A 348 -20.53 -2.81 -26.95
C GLU A 348 -21.82 -1.98 -26.86
N GLU A 349 -22.52 -2.01 -25.72
CA GLU A 349 -23.72 -1.19 -25.47
C GLU A 349 -23.41 0.32 -25.53
N LEU A 350 -22.28 0.73 -24.96
CA LEU A 350 -21.85 2.12 -24.92
C LEU A 350 -21.39 2.63 -26.29
N ALA A 351 -20.76 1.79 -27.11
CA ALA A 351 -20.38 2.15 -28.47
C ALA A 351 -21.62 2.51 -29.30
N LEU A 352 -22.70 1.73 -29.17
CA LEU A 352 -23.99 2.02 -29.80
C LEU A 352 -24.60 3.32 -29.26
N ALA A 353 -24.65 3.48 -27.93
CA ALA A 353 -25.26 4.65 -27.31
C ALA A 353 -24.49 5.97 -27.57
N ARG A 354 -23.17 5.91 -27.76
CA ARG A 354 -22.32 7.06 -28.10
C ARG A 354 -22.53 7.55 -29.52
N GLY A 355 -22.91 6.67 -30.45
CA GLY A 355 -23.17 7.04 -31.84
C GLY A 355 -21.97 7.71 -32.54
N GLY A 356 -20.74 7.33 -32.18
CA GLY A 356 -19.50 7.90 -32.70
C GLY A 356 -18.88 9.02 -31.86
N GLU A 357 -19.54 9.47 -30.80
CA GLU A 357 -18.98 10.45 -29.85
C GLU A 357 -18.07 9.80 -28.80
N GLU A 358 -17.19 10.58 -28.19
CA GLU A 358 -16.24 10.09 -27.17
C GLU A 358 -16.94 9.62 -25.88
N THR A 359 -18.03 10.28 -25.49
CA THR A 359 -18.79 9.97 -24.27
C THR A 359 -20.29 10.10 -24.50
N VAL A 360 -21.09 9.37 -23.72
CA VAL A 360 -22.56 9.51 -23.73
C VAL A 360 -22.96 10.93 -23.33
N ALA A 361 -22.21 11.57 -22.43
CA ALA A 361 -22.42 12.97 -22.05
C ALA A 361 -22.27 13.92 -23.25
N ARG A 362 -21.25 13.72 -24.09
CA ARG A 362 -21.02 14.51 -25.31
C ARG A 362 -22.15 14.32 -26.32
N ARG A 363 -22.60 13.07 -26.54
CA ARG A 363 -23.74 12.75 -27.41
C ARG A 363 -25.04 13.39 -26.92
N ALA A 364 -25.33 13.30 -25.63
CA ALA A 364 -26.49 13.92 -25.02
C ALA A 364 -26.49 15.45 -25.20
N ALA A 365 -25.36 16.11 -25.00
CA ALA A 365 -25.23 17.56 -25.18
C ALA A 365 -25.44 18.01 -26.65
N LEU A 366 -25.11 17.15 -27.63
CA LEU A 366 -25.39 17.42 -29.04
C LEU A 366 -26.89 17.28 -29.33
N LEU A 367 -27.53 16.20 -28.87
CA LEU A 367 -28.96 15.98 -29.01
C LEU A 367 -29.79 17.10 -28.33
N GLU A 368 -29.38 17.56 -27.14
CA GLU A 368 -30.02 18.67 -26.44
C GLU A 368 -29.97 19.98 -27.25
N ARG A 369 -28.84 20.26 -27.94
CA ARG A 369 -28.71 21.43 -28.82
C ARG A 369 -29.59 21.32 -30.06
N GLU A 370 -29.62 20.14 -30.69
CA GLU A 370 -30.50 19.88 -31.84
C GLU A 370 -31.97 20.00 -31.47
N LEU A 371 -32.36 19.45 -30.31
CA LEU A 371 -33.70 19.55 -29.77
C LEU A 371 -34.12 20.99 -29.50
N ALA A 372 -33.22 21.82 -28.94
CA ALA A 372 -33.49 23.23 -28.72
C ALA A 372 -33.69 24.00 -30.04
N ALA A 373 -32.91 23.68 -31.08
CA ALA A 373 -33.08 24.27 -32.41
C ALA A 373 -34.41 23.85 -33.07
N LEU A 374 -34.78 22.58 -32.96
CA LEU A 374 -36.06 22.06 -33.47
C LEU A 374 -37.27 22.65 -32.74
N GLY A 375 -37.21 22.75 -31.41
CA GLY A 375 -38.27 23.39 -30.63
C GLY A 375 -38.48 24.85 -31.03
N ALA A 376 -37.39 25.61 -31.17
CA ALA A 376 -37.45 27.00 -31.64
C ALA A 376 -38.04 27.13 -33.06
N ALA A 377 -37.70 26.19 -33.97
CA ALA A 377 -38.26 26.15 -35.31
C ALA A 377 -39.76 25.80 -35.29
N LEU A 378 -40.18 24.83 -34.49
CA LEU A 378 -41.59 24.44 -34.34
C LEU A 378 -42.46 25.56 -33.78
N ASP A 379 -41.97 26.26 -32.77
CA ASP A 379 -42.66 27.42 -32.20
C ASP A 379 -42.78 28.55 -33.22
N ALA A 380 -41.74 28.78 -34.04
CA ALA A 380 -41.77 29.76 -35.10
C ALA A 380 -42.73 29.37 -36.25
N VAL A 381 -42.78 28.09 -36.64
CA VAL A 381 -43.75 27.55 -37.62
C VAL A 381 -45.17 27.74 -37.13
N ARG A 382 -45.46 27.41 -35.87
CA ARG A 382 -46.78 27.60 -35.26
C ARG A 382 -47.17 29.08 -35.25
N THR A 383 -46.24 29.95 -34.85
CA THR A 383 -46.45 31.40 -34.82
C THR A 383 -46.73 31.96 -36.22
N ALA A 384 -45.99 31.50 -37.25
CA ALA A 384 -46.19 31.91 -38.64
C ALA A 384 -47.55 31.43 -39.20
N ALA A 385 -47.95 30.20 -38.88
CA ALA A 385 -49.25 29.65 -39.26
C ALA A 385 -50.41 30.43 -38.62
N THR A 386 -50.32 30.72 -37.31
CA THR A 386 -51.31 31.57 -36.62
C THR A 386 -51.37 32.97 -37.22
N ALA A 387 -50.22 33.61 -37.47
CA ALA A 387 -50.19 34.95 -38.06
C ALA A 387 -50.72 34.98 -39.52
N ALA A 388 -50.59 33.88 -40.27
CA ALA A 388 -51.17 33.75 -41.61
C ALA A 388 -52.70 33.65 -41.55
N ASP A 389 -53.23 32.82 -40.64
CA ASP A 389 -54.67 32.67 -40.39
C ASP A 389 -55.29 34.00 -39.88
N ASP A 390 -54.60 34.71 -38.98
CA ASP A 390 -55.02 36.04 -38.52
C ASP A 390 -55.03 37.08 -39.65
N LEU A 391 -54.04 37.04 -40.56
CA LEU A 391 -54.01 37.89 -41.75
C LEU A 391 -55.16 37.57 -42.71
N GLU A 392 -55.45 36.29 -42.94
CA GLU A 392 -56.58 35.85 -43.77
C GLU A 392 -57.92 36.31 -43.18
N LYS A 393 -58.11 36.13 -41.86
CA LYS A 393 -59.29 36.64 -41.14
C LYS A 393 -59.39 38.16 -41.21
N ALA A 394 -58.27 38.89 -41.06
CA ALA A 394 -58.25 40.34 -41.18
C ALA A 394 -58.56 40.80 -42.61
N ALA A 395 -58.07 40.08 -43.63
CA ALA A 395 -58.37 40.34 -45.04
C ALA A 395 -59.86 40.13 -45.34
N ALA A 396 -60.42 38.99 -44.93
CA ALA A 396 -61.85 38.70 -45.10
C ALA A 396 -62.73 39.72 -44.38
N ARG A 397 -62.33 40.17 -43.18
CA ARG A 397 -63.03 41.23 -42.44
C ARG A 397 -62.93 42.57 -43.14
N LEU A 398 -61.78 42.90 -43.73
CA LEU A 398 -61.58 44.12 -44.48
C LEU A 398 -62.46 44.13 -45.75
N ASP A 399 -62.51 43.01 -46.49
CA ASP A 399 -63.40 42.82 -47.64
C ASP A 399 -64.88 42.98 -47.26
N ASP A 400 -65.36 42.30 -46.22
CA ASP A 400 -66.74 42.44 -45.73
C ASP A 400 -67.05 43.88 -45.30
N THR A 401 -66.11 44.55 -44.63
CA THR A 401 -66.29 45.94 -44.19
C THR A 401 -66.33 46.91 -45.38
N ALA A 402 -65.50 46.71 -46.40
CA ALA A 402 -65.49 47.50 -47.63
C ALA A 402 -66.79 47.33 -48.44
N LEU A 403 -67.27 46.09 -48.57
CA LEU A 403 -68.53 45.80 -49.26
C LEU A 403 -69.73 46.43 -48.54
N ARG A 404 -69.81 46.32 -47.21
CA ARG A 404 -70.87 46.98 -46.40
C ARG A 404 -70.81 48.51 -46.50
N ALA A 405 -69.62 49.06 -46.67
CA ALA A 405 -69.39 50.48 -46.91
C ALA A 405 -69.71 50.92 -48.35
N GLY A 406 -70.10 50.01 -49.24
CA GLY A 406 -70.49 50.31 -50.62
C GLY A 406 -69.33 50.43 -51.60
N PHE A 407 -68.16 49.84 -51.29
CA PHE A 407 -67.01 49.78 -52.18
C PHE A 407 -66.87 48.38 -52.78
N ASP A 408 -66.51 48.30 -54.06
CA ASP A 408 -66.32 47.03 -54.77
C ASP A 408 -65.09 46.25 -54.29
N ASN A 409 -64.12 46.93 -53.66
CA ASN A 409 -62.96 46.32 -53.04
C ASN A 409 -62.35 47.25 -51.95
N PRO A 410 -61.54 46.72 -51.03
CA PRO A 410 -60.88 47.51 -50.00
C PRO A 410 -59.95 48.62 -50.49
N SER A 411 -59.35 48.48 -51.69
CA SER A 411 -58.43 49.50 -52.22
C SER A 411 -59.17 50.80 -52.53
N LEU A 412 -60.38 50.70 -53.11
CA LEU A 412 -61.25 51.86 -53.35
C LEU A 412 -61.73 52.52 -52.05
N ALA A 413 -61.97 51.72 -51.01
CA ALA A 413 -62.31 52.23 -49.68
C ALA A 413 -61.12 52.97 -49.03
N ALA A 414 -59.91 52.41 -49.15
CA ALA A 414 -58.68 53.03 -48.66
C ALA A 414 -58.36 54.35 -49.39
N GLU A 415 -58.55 54.41 -50.72
CA GLU A 415 -58.39 55.63 -51.52
C GLU A 415 -59.42 56.72 -51.16
N ALA A 416 -60.64 56.31 -50.78
CA ALA A 416 -61.69 57.21 -50.33
C ALA A 416 -61.52 57.67 -48.87
N LEU A 417 -60.70 56.97 -48.08
CA LEU A 417 -60.49 57.27 -46.67
C LEU A 417 -59.78 58.63 -46.53
N LEU A 418 -60.46 59.58 -45.88
CA LEU A 418 -59.89 60.88 -45.57
C LEU A 418 -59.68 61.01 -44.06
N PRO A 419 -58.55 61.58 -43.61
CA PRO A 419 -58.35 61.94 -42.22
C PRO A 419 -59.47 62.86 -41.72
N ALA A 420 -59.83 62.75 -40.44
CA ALA A 420 -60.91 63.53 -39.85
C ALA A 420 -60.77 65.06 -40.03
N GLY A 421 -59.55 65.58 -40.22
CA GLY A 421 -59.29 66.98 -40.56
C GLY A 421 -59.71 67.35 -41.98
N ALA A 422 -59.38 66.50 -42.97
CA ALA A 422 -59.74 66.72 -44.37
C ALA A 422 -61.24 66.55 -44.63
N GLN A 423 -61.92 65.64 -43.89
CA GLN A 423 -63.38 65.53 -43.95
C GLN A 423 -64.07 66.79 -43.42
N ARG A 424 -63.58 67.35 -42.31
CA ARG A 424 -64.07 68.62 -41.74
C ARG A 424 -63.89 69.77 -42.72
N GLU A 425 -62.72 69.88 -43.36
CA GLU A 425 -62.47 70.91 -44.36
C GLU A 425 -63.43 70.84 -45.56
N LEU A 426 -63.72 69.62 -46.06
CA LEU A 426 -64.70 69.41 -47.14
C LEU A 426 -66.13 69.75 -46.71
N GLN A 427 -66.51 69.43 -45.46
CA GLN A 427 -67.81 69.80 -44.89
C GLN A 427 -67.93 71.32 -44.75
N ASP A 428 -66.92 71.99 -44.20
CA ASP A 428 -66.88 73.44 -44.02
C ASP A 428 -66.94 74.18 -45.37
N ARG A 429 -66.35 73.62 -46.43
CA ARG A 429 -66.47 74.14 -47.80
C ARG A 429 -67.90 73.99 -48.32
N LEU A 430 -68.54 72.84 -48.12
CA LEU A 430 -69.94 72.61 -48.52
C LEU A 430 -70.92 73.49 -47.74
N ASP A 431 -70.71 73.69 -46.45
CA ASP A 431 -71.58 74.52 -45.62
C ASP A 431 -71.43 76.02 -45.92
N ARG A 432 -70.19 76.49 -46.15
CA ARG A 432 -69.97 77.86 -46.67
C ARG A 432 -70.70 78.08 -47.99
N TRP A 433 -70.58 77.13 -48.92
CA TRP A 433 -71.26 77.22 -50.20
C TRP A 433 -72.79 77.14 -50.09
N ARG A 434 -73.34 76.30 -49.20
CA ARG A 434 -74.79 76.26 -48.92
C ARG A 434 -75.28 77.58 -48.32
N SER A 435 -74.50 78.18 -47.43
CA SER A 435 -74.80 79.49 -46.85
C SER A 435 -74.77 80.60 -47.90
N GLU A 436 -73.75 80.63 -48.77
CA GLU A 436 -73.66 81.58 -49.90
C GLU A 436 -74.80 81.40 -50.91
N ALA A 437 -75.15 80.16 -51.25
CA ALA A 437 -76.26 79.86 -52.16
C ALA A 437 -77.63 80.21 -51.57
N ALA A 438 -77.84 79.97 -50.28
CA ALA A 438 -79.05 80.39 -49.57
C ALA A 438 -79.16 81.92 -49.46
N GLY A 439 -78.04 82.61 -49.21
CA GLY A 439 -77.98 84.07 -49.21
C GLY A 439 -78.32 84.67 -50.58
N ALA A 440 -77.72 84.14 -51.66
CA ALA A 440 -78.02 84.61 -53.01
C ALA A 440 -79.44 84.27 -53.48
N ALA A 441 -80.00 83.12 -53.08
CA ALA A 441 -81.39 82.77 -53.34
C ALA A 441 -82.37 83.69 -52.58
N ALA A 442 -82.02 84.09 -51.35
CA ALA A 442 -82.80 85.05 -50.58
C ALA A 442 -82.78 86.46 -51.21
N GLU A 443 -81.64 86.92 -51.72
CA GLU A 443 -81.56 88.18 -52.47
C GLU A 443 -82.30 88.12 -53.83
N LEU A 444 -82.26 86.99 -54.55
CA LEU A 444 -83.03 86.79 -55.79
C LEU A 444 -84.54 86.66 -55.56
N ALA A 445 -84.95 86.24 -54.36
CA ALA A 445 -86.34 86.18 -53.93
C ALA A 445 -86.84 87.50 -53.32
N ASP A 446 -85.97 88.51 -53.16
CA ASP A 446 -86.36 89.85 -52.75
C ASP A 446 -87.32 90.46 -53.79
N PRO A 447 -88.54 90.86 -53.42
CA PRO A 447 -89.53 91.42 -54.34
C PRO A 447 -89.03 92.65 -55.10
N GLY A 448 -88.13 93.45 -54.52
CA GLY A 448 -87.55 94.62 -55.18
C GLY A 448 -86.57 94.25 -56.30
N VAL A 449 -85.80 93.18 -56.12
CA VAL A 449 -84.83 92.66 -57.10
C VAL A 449 -85.56 91.92 -58.24
N ALA A 450 -86.60 91.15 -57.92
CA ALA A 450 -87.45 90.50 -58.92
C ALA A 450 -88.22 91.51 -59.80
N ALA A 451 -88.69 92.62 -59.21
CA ALA A 451 -89.33 93.71 -59.96
C ALA A 451 -88.35 94.49 -60.84
N ALA A 452 -87.10 94.69 -60.39
CA ALA A 452 -86.05 95.33 -61.18
C ALA A 452 -85.57 94.46 -62.35
N ALA A 453 -85.49 93.14 -62.17
CA ALA A 453 -85.09 92.20 -63.22
C ALA A 453 -86.13 92.03 -64.35
N ALA A 454 -87.40 92.40 -64.11
CA ALA A 454 -88.47 92.38 -65.11
C ALA A 454 -88.57 93.65 -65.97
N LEU A 455 -87.78 94.68 -65.67
CA LEU A 455 -87.67 95.88 -66.50
C LEU A 455 -86.62 95.67 -67.60
N PRO A 456 -86.81 96.23 -68.80
CA PRO A 456 -85.77 96.19 -69.83
C PRO A 456 -84.47 96.82 -69.30
N PRO A 457 -83.30 96.27 -69.65
CA PRO A 457 -82.02 96.73 -69.12
C PRO A 457 -81.86 98.23 -69.37
N ALA A 458 -81.55 98.99 -68.32
CA ALA A 458 -81.41 100.43 -68.41
C ALA A 458 -80.29 100.79 -69.41
N ASP A 459 -80.60 101.65 -70.38
CA ASP A 459 -79.65 102.21 -71.36
C ASP A 459 -78.93 103.43 -70.76
N PRO A 460 -77.65 103.32 -70.37
CA PRO A 460 -76.91 104.40 -69.70
C PRO A 460 -76.48 105.52 -70.66
N ALA A 461 -76.73 105.43 -71.97
CA ALA A 461 -76.44 106.51 -72.91
C ALA A 461 -77.55 107.59 -72.98
N ALA A 462 -78.75 107.32 -72.44
CA ALA A 462 -79.86 108.26 -72.40
C ALA A 462 -79.75 109.33 -71.27
N SER A 463 -78.81 109.18 -70.34
CA SER A 463 -78.67 110.03 -69.14
C SER A 463 -77.66 111.19 -69.26
N LEU A 464 -77.08 111.44 -70.45
CA LEU A 464 -76.02 112.46 -70.66
C LEU A 464 -76.34 113.60 -71.64
N ARG A 465 -77.62 113.88 -71.97
CA ARG A 465 -78.00 115.17 -72.61
C ARG A 465 -78.57 116.16 -71.58
N PRO A 466 -77.93 117.32 -71.33
CA PRO A 466 -78.47 118.34 -70.43
C PRO A 466 -79.67 119.08 -71.05
N ARG A 467 -80.76 119.18 -70.28
CA ARG A 467 -81.95 120.02 -70.54
C ARG A 467 -81.53 121.50 -70.58
N SER A 468 -81.71 122.18 -71.71
CA SER A 468 -81.78 123.64 -71.76
C SER A 468 -83.23 124.11 -71.61
N ARG A 469 -83.39 125.17 -70.82
CA ARG A 469 -84.66 125.81 -70.44
C ARG A 469 -85.32 126.53 -71.62
N ARG A 470 -86.64 126.40 -71.75
CA ARG A 470 -87.59 127.49 -72.05
C ARG A 470 -88.92 127.23 -71.35
N SER A 471 -89.53 128.32 -70.92
CA SER A 471 -90.79 128.50 -70.18
C SER A 471 -91.73 129.39 -71.00
N TRP A 472 -93.05 129.13 -70.90
CA TRP A 472 -94.15 129.61 -71.75
C TRP A 472 -94.15 129.08 -73.18
#